data_AF-A0A6M2E4V8-F1
#
_entry.id   AF-A0A6M2E4V8-F1
#
_cell.length_a   1.000
_cell.length_b   1.000
_cell.length_c   1.000
_cell.angle_alpha   90.00
_cell.angle_beta   90.00
_cell.angle_gamma   90.00
#
_symmetry.space_group_name_H-M   'P 1'
#
loop_
_entity.id
_entity.type
_entity.pdbx_description
1 polymer ?
#
loop_
_entity_poly.entity_id
_entity_poly.type
_entity_poly.pdbx_seq_one_letter_code
_entity_poly.pdbx_strand_id
1 'polypeptide(L)'
;MKYLGNLLPALLLTTYLPTIKACKSNEKRLRCTSQGFIPGDSCPGVVPWRCLPGMLRCACAEGTFLSAEGYCVLRNECGPDPTARRPVVRTVRPKPQKPPKPLNRINRSSVLKHALNLLGSSEDLLLVFASPTLVELSRTRCTKSKFVRNSGSGYERTLEYFEVTQQSENAESWIKQRKTVSISVTSGSDGRMEIEVRADLYEKRFR
;
A
#
# COMPACT_ATOMS: atom_id res chain seq x y z
N MET A 1 4.73 -2.44 53.06
CA MET A 1 4.24 -1.27 52.28
C MET A 1 4.59 -1.50 50.82
N LYS A 2 3.57 -1.62 49.96
CA LYS A 2 3.65 -2.06 48.56
C LYS A 2 3.05 -0.97 47.67
N TYR A 3 3.84 -0.26 46.87
CA TYR A 3 3.37 0.46 45.66
C TYR A 3 4.57 0.75 44.75
N LEU A 4 5.01 -0.28 44.00
CA LEU A 4 6.02 -0.17 42.95
C LEU A 4 5.67 -1.19 41.86
N GLY A 5 4.67 -0.86 41.05
CA GLY A 5 4.22 -1.75 39.98
C GLY A 5 2.91 -1.25 39.42
N ASN A 6 3.00 -0.36 38.42
CA ASN A 6 1.97 -0.10 37.38
C ASN A 6 2.33 1.08 36.43
N LEU A 7 3.62 1.44 36.27
CA LEU A 7 4.03 2.50 35.32
C LEU A 7 4.51 1.97 33.95
N LEU A 8 4.69 0.65 33.78
CA LEU A 8 5.19 0.06 32.54
C LEU A 8 4.17 -0.02 31.38
N PRO A 9 2.86 -0.22 31.59
CA PRO A 9 1.90 -0.32 30.47
C PRO A 9 1.64 1.01 29.75
N ALA A 10 1.82 2.14 30.43
CA ALA A 10 1.57 3.47 29.85
C ALA A 10 2.67 3.91 28.86
N LEU A 11 3.88 3.36 28.97
CA LEU A 11 5.01 3.70 28.11
C LEU A 11 5.04 2.95 26.77
N LEU A 12 4.24 1.88 26.61
CA LEU A 12 4.21 1.07 25.39
C LEU A 12 3.12 1.47 24.38
N LEU A 13 2.20 2.37 24.74
CA LEU A 13 1.13 2.86 23.85
C LEU A 13 1.53 4.08 22.98
N THR A 14 2.73 4.65 23.17
CA THR A 14 3.18 5.83 22.43
C THR A 14 3.97 5.51 21.15
N THR A 15 4.29 4.25 20.86
CA THR A 15 5.23 3.87 19.79
C THR A 15 4.59 3.60 18.42
N TYR A 16 3.26 3.76 18.29
CA TYR A 16 2.53 3.54 17.03
C TYR A 16 1.79 4.77 16.52
N LEU A 17 2.25 5.97 16.87
CA LEU A 17 1.82 7.13 16.10
C LEU A 17 2.46 7.02 14.71
N PRO A 18 1.68 6.88 13.62
CA PRO A 18 2.23 6.90 12.29
C PRO A 18 3.04 8.19 12.15
N THR A 19 4.36 8.06 12.03
CA THR A 19 5.27 9.17 11.86
C THR A 19 5.03 9.70 10.46
N ILE A 20 4.06 10.59 10.34
CA ILE A 20 3.89 11.41 9.15
C ILE A 20 5.21 12.17 9.02
N LYS A 21 5.92 11.96 7.91
CA LYS A 21 7.13 12.72 7.60
C LYS A 21 6.82 14.20 7.83
N ALA A 22 7.70 14.90 8.54
CA ALA A 22 7.55 16.32 8.76
C ALA A 22 7.34 17.01 7.40
N CYS A 23 6.38 17.95 7.35
CA CYS A 23 6.11 18.69 6.13
C CYS A 23 7.32 19.54 5.75
N LYS A 24 7.57 19.67 4.44
CA LYS A 24 8.71 20.45 3.94
C LYS A 24 8.44 21.94 4.10
N SER A 25 9.42 22.77 3.75
CA SER A 25 9.20 24.21 3.57
C SER A 25 8.05 24.43 2.59
N ASN A 26 7.22 25.44 2.87
CA ASN A 26 6.03 25.81 2.09
C ASN A 26 4.91 24.77 2.08
N GLU A 27 4.94 23.79 2.97
CA GLU A 27 3.86 22.83 3.20
C GLU A 27 3.25 22.99 4.59
N LYS A 28 1.98 22.65 4.73
CA LYS A 28 1.25 22.56 6.01
C LYS A 28 0.50 21.24 6.12
N ARG A 29 0.34 20.73 7.34
CA ARG A 29 -0.38 19.48 7.58
C ARG A 29 -1.88 19.70 7.48
N LEU A 30 -2.53 19.08 6.51
CA LEU A 30 -3.98 19.13 6.33
C LEU A 30 -4.59 17.73 6.36
N ARG A 31 -5.88 17.69 6.71
CA ARG A 31 -6.70 16.47 6.64
C ARG A 31 -7.38 16.40 5.28
N CYS A 32 -7.31 15.25 4.63
CA CYS A 32 -8.01 14.97 3.38
C CYS A 32 -9.52 15.13 3.54
N THR A 33 -10.16 15.79 2.59
CA THR A 33 -11.61 16.00 2.60
C THR A 33 -12.38 14.71 2.27
N SER A 34 -13.69 14.71 2.49
CA SER A 34 -14.58 13.62 2.07
C SER A 34 -14.60 13.40 0.56
N GLN A 35 -14.18 14.39 -0.23
CA GLN A 35 -14.11 14.33 -1.68
C GLN A 35 -12.84 13.65 -2.21
N GLY A 36 -11.94 13.21 -1.31
CA GLY A 36 -10.77 12.40 -1.68
C GLY A 36 -9.62 13.20 -2.28
N PHE A 37 -9.53 14.49 -1.96
CA PHE A 37 -8.43 15.35 -2.33
C PHE A 37 -8.03 16.29 -1.19
N ILE A 38 -6.78 16.76 -1.26
CA ILE A 38 -6.22 17.72 -0.33
C ILE A 38 -6.61 19.12 -0.81
N PRO A 39 -7.19 19.96 0.05
CA PRO A 39 -7.52 21.34 -0.32
C PRO A 39 -6.23 22.16 -0.49
N GLY A 40 -6.13 22.90 -1.58
CA GLY A 40 -4.98 23.74 -1.92
C GLY A 40 -4.94 24.04 -3.41
N ASP A 41 -4.19 25.09 -3.76
CA ASP A 41 -4.03 25.47 -5.15
C ASP A 41 -2.94 24.64 -5.84
N SER A 42 -3.11 24.44 -7.15
CA SER A 42 -2.14 23.75 -8.01
C SER A 42 -1.69 24.68 -9.14
N CYS A 43 -0.47 24.50 -9.63
CA CYS A 43 -0.03 25.21 -10.83
C CYS A 43 -0.94 24.85 -12.03
N PRO A 44 -1.05 25.73 -13.04
CA PRO A 44 -1.87 25.46 -14.23
C PRO A 44 -1.56 24.09 -14.87
N GLY A 45 -2.60 23.28 -15.07
CA GLY A 45 -2.48 21.95 -15.66
C GLY A 45 -2.05 20.83 -14.70
N VAL A 46 -1.72 21.13 -13.44
CA VAL A 46 -1.39 20.13 -12.42
C VAL A 46 -2.67 19.60 -11.78
N VAL A 47 -2.79 18.27 -11.70
CA VAL A 47 -3.93 17.61 -11.08
C VAL A 47 -3.72 17.54 -9.56
N PRO A 48 -4.71 17.97 -8.74
CA PRO A 48 -4.60 17.89 -7.29
C PRO A 48 -4.33 16.47 -6.79
N TRP A 49 -3.60 16.35 -5.69
CA TRP A 49 -3.33 15.05 -5.09
C TRP A 49 -4.59 14.38 -4.55
N ARG A 50 -4.78 13.12 -4.95
CA ARG A 50 -5.79 12.25 -4.36
C ARG A 50 -5.33 11.72 -3.00
N CYS A 51 -6.27 11.58 -2.09
CA CYS A 51 -6.05 11.03 -0.76
C CYS A 51 -7.30 10.31 -0.27
N LEU A 52 -7.12 9.47 0.77
CA LEU A 52 -8.24 8.82 1.45
C LEU A 52 -8.87 9.81 2.44
N PRO A 53 -10.21 9.89 2.53
CA PRO A 53 -10.90 10.74 3.49
C PRO A 53 -10.37 10.54 4.92
N GLY A 54 -10.08 11.65 5.61
CA GLY A 54 -9.57 11.62 6.99
C GLY A 54 -8.06 11.40 7.14
N MET A 55 -7.35 11.01 6.07
CA MET A 55 -5.89 10.87 6.08
C MET A 55 -5.22 12.24 6.25
N LEU A 56 -4.19 12.32 7.09
CA LEU A 56 -3.35 13.51 7.21
C LEU A 56 -2.24 13.47 6.15
N ARG A 57 -2.04 14.58 5.45
CA ARG A 57 -0.96 14.76 4.48
C ARG A 57 -0.43 16.20 4.52
N CYS A 58 0.78 16.37 4.03
CA CYS A 58 1.32 17.69 3.76
C CYS A 58 0.70 18.24 2.48
N ALA A 59 0.30 19.50 2.52
CA ALA A 59 -0.36 20.26 1.46
C ALA A 59 0.39 21.57 1.28
N CYS A 60 0.25 22.23 0.12
CA CYS A 60 0.84 23.55 -0.04
C CYS A 60 0.25 24.55 0.97
N ALA A 61 1.15 25.36 1.55
CA ALA A 61 0.77 26.47 2.41
C ALA A 61 -0.01 27.53 1.61
N GLU A 62 -0.62 28.48 2.31
CA GLU A 62 -1.35 29.55 1.63
C GLU A 62 -0.38 30.42 0.82
N GLY A 63 -0.76 30.74 -0.42
CA GLY A 63 0.09 31.48 -1.36
C GLY A 63 1.10 30.63 -2.16
N THR A 64 1.14 29.31 -1.93
CA THR A 64 1.97 28.39 -2.73
C THR A 64 1.12 27.38 -3.50
N PHE A 65 1.69 26.83 -4.58
CA PHE A 65 0.99 26.04 -5.58
C PHE A 65 1.73 24.72 -5.82
N LEU A 66 0.98 23.62 -5.99
CA LEU A 66 1.56 22.33 -6.31
C LEU A 66 2.12 22.30 -7.75
N SER A 67 3.42 22.05 -7.89
CA SER A 67 4.11 21.86 -9.18
C SER A 67 3.85 20.47 -9.78
N ALA A 68 4.19 20.28 -11.06
CA ALA A 68 4.04 18.99 -11.74
C ALA A 68 4.96 17.90 -11.14
N GLU A 69 6.08 18.30 -10.57
CA GLU A 69 7.07 17.47 -9.90
C GLU A 69 6.69 17.16 -8.45
N GLY A 70 5.62 17.79 -7.93
CA GLY A 70 5.10 17.53 -6.59
C GLY A 70 5.71 18.40 -5.48
N TYR A 71 6.25 19.57 -5.81
CA TYR A 71 6.74 20.54 -4.83
C TYR A 71 5.76 21.72 -4.67
N CYS A 72 5.78 22.38 -3.52
CA CYS A 72 5.01 23.61 -3.30
C CYS A 72 5.88 24.82 -3.62
N VAL A 73 5.52 25.51 -4.70
CA VAL A 73 6.28 26.62 -5.29
C VAL A 73 5.45 27.90 -5.30
N LEU A 74 6.10 29.05 -5.46
CA LEU A 74 5.36 30.31 -5.64
C LEU A 74 4.71 30.36 -7.02
N ARG A 75 3.69 31.21 -7.20
CA ARG A 75 2.95 31.30 -8.47
C ARG A 75 3.82 31.68 -9.67
N ASN A 76 4.83 32.52 -9.47
CA ASN A 76 5.81 32.91 -10.50
C ASN A 76 6.81 31.80 -10.84
N GLU A 77 6.90 30.77 -10.01
CA GLU A 77 7.73 29.57 -10.23
C GLU A 77 6.93 28.43 -10.85
N CYS A 78 5.59 28.58 -10.96
CA CYS A 78 4.82 27.71 -11.83
C CYS A 78 5.39 27.84 -13.25
N GLY A 79 5.89 26.74 -13.79
CA GLY A 79 6.40 26.69 -15.15
C GLY A 79 5.39 27.25 -16.15
N PRO A 80 5.86 27.67 -17.35
CA PRO A 80 4.97 28.25 -18.36
C PRO A 80 3.80 27.30 -18.56
N ASP A 81 2.58 27.86 -18.51
CA ASP A 81 1.36 27.09 -18.59
C ASP A 81 1.48 26.10 -19.77
N PRO A 82 1.50 24.78 -19.51
CA PRO A 82 1.68 23.79 -20.58
C PRO A 82 0.56 23.86 -21.62
N THR A 83 -0.52 24.61 -21.35
CA THR A 83 -1.59 24.93 -22.30
C THR A 83 -1.32 26.21 -23.13
N ALA A 84 -0.44 27.12 -22.70
CA ALA A 84 -0.23 28.43 -23.36
C ALA A 84 0.59 28.39 -24.66
N ARG A 85 1.27 27.28 -24.98
CA ARG A 85 2.03 27.14 -26.23
C ARG A 85 1.99 25.75 -26.85
N ARG A 86 0.97 24.94 -26.58
CA ARG A 86 0.68 23.89 -27.55
C ARG A 86 -0.01 24.61 -28.71
N PRO A 87 0.52 24.56 -29.96
CA PRO A 87 -0.35 24.81 -31.10
C PRO A 87 -1.60 23.99 -30.87
N VAL A 88 -2.75 24.46 -31.34
CA VAL A 88 -3.95 23.65 -31.44
C VAL A 88 -3.62 22.52 -32.42
N VAL A 89 -2.82 21.54 -31.96
CA VAL A 89 -2.90 20.16 -32.38
C VAL A 89 -4.36 19.93 -32.10
N ARG A 90 -5.15 19.92 -33.17
CA ARG A 90 -6.50 19.38 -33.16
C ARG A 90 -6.31 18.07 -32.44
N THR A 91 -6.61 18.07 -31.15
CA THR A 91 -6.86 16.87 -30.41
C THR A 91 -7.97 16.30 -31.23
N VAL A 92 -7.62 15.32 -32.08
CA VAL A 92 -8.56 14.35 -32.59
C VAL A 92 -9.27 13.97 -31.31
N ARG A 93 -10.48 14.52 -31.10
CA ARG A 93 -11.27 14.31 -29.90
C ARG A 93 -11.12 12.83 -29.65
N PRO A 94 -10.44 12.39 -28.57
CA PRO A 94 -10.32 10.97 -28.34
C PRO A 94 -11.76 10.48 -28.39
N LYS A 95 -12.07 9.69 -29.43
CA LYS A 95 -13.45 9.23 -29.68
C LYS A 95 -13.95 8.80 -28.31
N PRO A 96 -15.11 9.31 -27.84
CA PRO A 96 -15.60 9.08 -26.49
C PRO A 96 -15.28 7.64 -26.15
N GLN A 97 -14.28 7.44 -25.29
CA GLN A 97 -13.86 6.08 -24.97
C GLN A 97 -15.13 5.48 -24.41
N LYS A 98 -15.70 4.49 -25.12
CA LYS A 98 -16.88 3.78 -24.64
C LYS A 98 -16.56 3.47 -23.18
N PRO A 99 -17.41 3.88 -22.22
CA PRO A 99 -17.18 3.60 -20.82
C PRO A 99 -16.74 2.14 -20.74
N PRO A 100 -15.61 1.84 -20.07
CA PRO A 100 -15.03 0.51 -20.08
C PRO A 100 -16.18 -0.44 -19.83
N LYS A 101 -16.43 -1.33 -20.82
CA LYS A 101 -17.58 -2.25 -20.77
C LYS A 101 -17.62 -2.77 -19.34
N PRO A 102 -18.74 -2.58 -18.61
CA PRO A 102 -18.82 -2.96 -17.20
C PRO A 102 -18.27 -4.37 -17.12
N LEU A 103 -17.17 -4.53 -16.37
CA LEU A 103 -16.33 -5.72 -16.37
C LEU A 103 -17.24 -6.93 -16.42
N ASN A 104 -17.34 -7.50 -17.62
CA ASN A 104 -18.38 -8.46 -17.96
C ASN A 104 -18.21 -9.60 -16.97
N ARG A 105 -19.21 -9.75 -16.10
CA ARG A 105 -19.27 -10.61 -14.90
C ARG A 105 -18.11 -11.61 -14.88
N ILE A 106 -16.95 -11.20 -14.36
CA ILE A 106 -15.77 -12.06 -14.34
C ILE A 106 -16.23 -13.37 -13.72
N ASN A 107 -16.12 -14.45 -14.47
CA ASN A 107 -16.61 -15.75 -14.04
C ASN A 107 -15.79 -16.14 -12.80
N ARG A 108 -16.34 -15.90 -11.60
CA ARG A 108 -15.62 -16.06 -10.33
C ARG A 108 -15.03 -17.46 -10.20
N SER A 109 -15.70 -18.46 -10.80
CA SER A 109 -15.24 -19.85 -10.82
C SER A 109 -13.92 -20.04 -11.58
N SER A 110 -13.70 -19.32 -12.69
CA SER A 110 -12.47 -19.47 -13.49
C SER A 110 -11.26 -18.83 -12.79
N VAL A 111 -11.46 -17.65 -12.20
CA VAL A 111 -10.41 -16.97 -11.41
C VAL A 111 -10.04 -17.81 -10.19
N LEU A 112 -11.04 -18.38 -9.52
CA LEU A 112 -10.80 -19.26 -8.38
C LEU A 112 -10.04 -20.52 -8.77
N LYS A 113 -10.49 -21.22 -9.81
CA LYS A 113 -9.82 -22.44 -10.30
C LYS A 113 -8.37 -22.14 -10.65
N HIS A 114 -8.11 -20.97 -11.25
CA HIS A 114 -6.75 -20.53 -11.54
C HIS A 114 -5.95 -20.24 -10.25
N ALA A 115 -6.52 -19.55 -9.28
CA ALA A 115 -5.86 -19.28 -8.00
C ALA A 115 -5.51 -20.57 -7.23
N LEU A 116 -6.43 -21.55 -7.18
CA LEU A 116 -6.19 -22.86 -6.58
C LEU A 116 -5.07 -23.62 -7.30
N ASN A 117 -5.09 -23.62 -8.63
CA ASN A 117 -4.03 -24.23 -9.43
C ASN A 117 -2.66 -23.57 -9.17
N LEU A 118 -2.62 -22.24 -9.01
CA LEU A 118 -1.40 -21.52 -8.66
C LEU A 118 -0.90 -21.88 -7.25
N LEU A 119 -1.80 -21.93 -6.27
CA LEU A 119 -1.44 -22.29 -4.89
C LEU A 119 -0.91 -23.73 -4.78
N GLY A 120 -1.46 -24.65 -5.57
CA GLY A 120 -1.02 -26.04 -5.66
C GLY A 120 0.16 -26.28 -6.61
N SER A 121 0.61 -25.26 -7.36
CA SER A 121 1.75 -25.39 -8.27
C SER A 121 3.06 -25.50 -7.50
N SER A 122 3.98 -26.33 -7.99
CA SER A 122 5.36 -26.42 -7.47
C SER A 122 6.21 -25.19 -7.79
N GLU A 123 5.72 -24.29 -8.65
CA GLU A 123 6.42 -23.07 -9.03
C GLU A 123 6.50 -22.06 -7.88
N ASP A 124 7.56 -21.26 -7.91
CA ASP A 124 7.74 -20.13 -7.00
C ASP A 124 6.78 -18.99 -7.37
N LEU A 125 5.96 -18.54 -6.42
CA LEU A 125 5.07 -17.40 -6.61
C LEU A 125 5.73 -16.12 -6.09
N LEU A 126 5.76 -15.06 -6.92
CA LEU A 126 6.32 -13.76 -6.56
C LEU A 126 5.21 -12.76 -6.26
N LEU A 127 5.37 -11.98 -5.18
CA LEU A 127 4.48 -10.86 -4.90
C LEU A 127 4.87 -9.67 -5.79
N VAL A 128 4.16 -9.52 -6.91
CA VAL A 128 4.42 -8.45 -7.89
C VAL A 128 3.72 -7.15 -7.51
N PHE A 129 2.57 -7.24 -6.84
CA PHE A 129 1.78 -6.07 -6.47
C PHE A 129 1.11 -6.27 -5.11
N ALA A 130 1.16 -5.21 -4.31
CA ALA A 130 0.41 -5.06 -3.07
C ALA A 130 -0.13 -3.63 -2.99
N SER A 131 -1.23 -3.44 -2.27
CA SER A 131 -1.72 -2.09 -2.01
C SER A 131 -0.63 -1.25 -1.32
N PRO A 132 -0.51 0.05 -1.63
CA PRO A 132 0.48 0.93 -1.00
C PRO A 132 0.47 0.85 0.53
N THR A 133 -0.72 0.80 1.13
CA THR A 133 -0.92 0.67 2.58
C THR A 133 -0.26 -0.59 3.15
N LEU A 134 -0.40 -1.75 2.49
CA LEU A 134 0.22 -2.99 2.93
C LEU A 134 1.75 -2.95 2.79
N VAL A 135 2.28 -2.31 1.74
CA VAL A 135 3.72 -2.14 1.52
C VAL A 135 4.34 -1.26 2.60
N GLU A 136 3.65 -0.19 3.01
CA GLU A 136 4.08 0.71 4.09
C GLU A 136 4.04 0.01 5.45
N LEU A 137 2.96 -0.72 5.76
CA LEU A 137 2.78 -1.35 7.07
C LEU A 137 3.65 -2.60 7.28
N SER A 138 3.80 -3.44 6.26
CA SER A 138 4.41 -4.76 6.45
C SER A 138 5.92 -4.75 6.66
N ARG A 139 6.62 -3.66 6.29
CA ARG A 139 8.10 -3.61 6.18
C ARG A 139 8.72 -4.77 5.38
N THR A 140 7.89 -5.53 4.65
CA THR A 140 8.33 -6.70 3.88
C THR A 140 8.66 -6.30 2.46
N ARG A 141 9.74 -6.87 1.91
CA ARG A 141 10.19 -6.67 0.54
C ARG A 141 10.57 -8.00 -0.10
N CYS A 142 10.50 -8.04 -1.44
CA CYS A 142 10.91 -9.18 -2.25
C CYS A 142 10.29 -10.52 -1.79
N THR A 143 8.99 -10.51 -1.51
CA THR A 143 8.27 -11.68 -1.01
C THR A 143 8.09 -12.74 -2.09
N LYS A 144 8.51 -13.96 -1.79
CA LYS A 144 8.40 -15.15 -2.63
C LYS A 144 7.79 -16.32 -1.84
N SER A 145 6.92 -17.09 -2.47
CA SER A 145 6.30 -18.27 -1.89
C SER A 145 6.71 -19.54 -2.63
N LYS A 146 7.31 -20.50 -1.91
CA LYS A 146 7.72 -21.81 -2.42
C LYS A 146 6.74 -22.88 -2.00
N PHE A 147 6.39 -23.79 -2.90
CA PHE A 147 5.56 -24.93 -2.55
C PHE A 147 6.32 -25.90 -1.64
N VAL A 148 5.65 -26.42 -0.61
CA VAL A 148 6.20 -27.47 0.25
C VAL A 148 5.48 -28.79 -0.06
N ARG A 149 4.16 -28.82 0.17
CA ARG A 149 3.34 -30.01 -0.05
C ARG A 149 1.85 -29.66 -0.08
N ASN A 150 1.05 -30.62 -0.55
CA ASN A 150 -0.39 -30.60 -0.40
C ASN A 150 -0.76 -31.13 1.00
N SER A 151 -1.62 -30.43 1.73
CA SER A 151 -2.23 -30.92 2.97
C SER A 151 -3.67 -31.32 2.67
N GLY A 152 -4.23 -32.31 3.39
CA GLY A 152 -5.59 -32.79 3.08
C GLY A 152 -6.68 -31.69 3.04
N SER A 153 -6.43 -30.53 3.65
CA SER A 153 -7.30 -29.36 3.68
C SER A 153 -6.80 -28.14 2.88
N GLY A 154 -5.66 -28.23 2.18
CA GLY A 154 -5.08 -27.08 1.48
C GLY A 154 -3.64 -27.27 1.00
N TYR A 155 -2.87 -26.18 1.02
CA TYR A 155 -1.50 -26.15 0.49
C TYR A 155 -0.56 -25.59 1.54
N GLU A 156 0.56 -26.28 1.76
CA GLU A 156 1.63 -25.79 2.61
C GLU A 156 2.71 -25.15 1.74
N ARG A 157 3.06 -23.91 2.06
CA ARG A 157 4.05 -23.12 1.32
C ARG A 157 5.00 -22.42 2.28
N THR A 158 6.23 -22.18 1.84
CA THR A 158 7.19 -21.35 2.57
C THR A 158 7.23 -19.95 1.99
N LEU A 159 7.04 -18.93 2.81
CA LEU A 159 7.27 -17.53 2.46
C LEU A 159 8.71 -17.14 2.79
N GLU A 160 9.45 -16.66 1.79
CA GLU A 160 10.74 -16.01 1.92
C GLU A 160 10.57 -14.52 1.63
N TYR A 161 11.08 -13.65 2.49
CA TYR A 161 11.00 -12.19 2.31
C TYR A 161 12.15 -11.50 3.03
N PHE A 162 12.36 -10.22 2.75
CA PHE A 162 13.25 -9.36 3.52
C PHE A 162 12.43 -8.43 4.40
N GLU A 163 12.73 -8.41 5.69
CA GLU A 163 12.19 -7.45 6.63
C GLU A 163 13.13 -6.24 6.70
N VAL A 164 12.61 -5.06 6.39
CA VAL A 164 13.35 -3.81 6.45
C VAL A 164 13.20 -3.19 7.83
N THR A 165 14.31 -3.11 8.55
CA THR A 165 14.38 -2.48 9.88
C THR A 165 15.17 -1.19 9.80
N GLN A 166 14.67 -0.13 10.42
CA GLN A 166 15.35 1.16 10.47
C GLN A 166 16.30 1.15 11.68
N GLN A 167 17.61 1.18 11.44
CA GLN A 167 18.62 1.19 12.52
C GLN A 167 18.99 2.62 12.95
N SER A 168 18.95 3.58 12.03
CA SER A 168 19.18 5.01 12.27
C SER A 168 18.45 5.84 11.20
N GLU A 169 18.51 7.18 11.29
CA GLU A 169 17.78 8.08 10.38
C GLU A 169 18.01 7.81 8.89
N ASN A 170 19.16 7.25 8.51
CA ASN A 170 19.52 7.01 7.11
C ASN A 170 19.97 5.56 6.81
N ALA A 171 19.95 4.65 7.79
CA ALA A 171 20.40 3.27 7.59
C ALA A 171 19.25 2.26 7.70
N GLU A 172 19.00 1.56 6.59
CA GLU A 172 18.10 0.41 6.52
C GLU A 172 18.89 -0.89 6.65
N SER A 173 18.43 -1.79 7.51
CA SER A 173 18.93 -3.16 7.58
C SER A 173 17.89 -4.12 7.04
N TRP A 174 18.34 -4.99 6.13
CA TRP A 174 17.50 -5.94 5.40
C TRP A 174 17.76 -7.34 5.93
N ILE A 175 16.82 -7.87 6.72
CA ILE A 175 16.96 -9.17 7.35
C ILE A 175 16.15 -10.18 6.57
N LYS A 176 16.80 -11.22 6.04
CA LYS A 176 16.11 -12.31 5.34
C LYS A 176 15.32 -13.13 6.34
N GLN A 177 14.02 -13.24 6.11
CA GLN A 177 13.08 -14.03 6.89
C GLN A 177 12.56 -15.20 6.06
N ARG A 178 12.18 -16.27 6.76
CA ARG A 178 11.52 -17.44 6.19
C ARG A 178 10.43 -17.90 7.16
N LYS A 179 9.21 -18.08 6.67
CA LYS A 179 8.07 -18.60 7.44
C LYS A 179 7.32 -19.65 6.66
N THR A 180 6.90 -20.73 7.31
CA THR A 180 5.98 -21.69 6.71
C THR A 180 4.55 -21.23 6.95
N VAL A 181 3.72 -21.31 5.92
CA VAL A 181 2.30 -21.00 5.97
C VAL A 181 1.49 -22.15 5.40
N SER A 182 0.40 -22.47 6.09
CA SER A 182 -0.65 -23.37 5.60
C SER A 182 -1.78 -22.51 5.04
N ILE A 183 -2.14 -22.75 3.79
CA ILE A 183 -3.20 -22.04 3.06
C ILE A 183 -4.33 -23.03 2.80
N SER A 184 -5.44 -22.89 3.50
CA SER A 184 -6.68 -23.63 3.24
C SER A 184 -7.65 -22.76 2.46
N VAL A 185 -8.36 -23.35 1.52
CA VAL A 185 -9.41 -22.67 0.75
C VAL A 185 -10.70 -23.46 0.92
N THR A 186 -11.68 -22.87 1.58
CA THR A 186 -12.99 -23.47 1.83
C THR A 186 -14.05 -22.76 0.99
N SER A 187 -15.04 -23.53 0.53
CA SER A 187 -16.22 -22.99 -0.13
C SER A 187 -17.36 -22.98 0.89
N GLY A 188 -17.87 -21.78 1.18
CA GLY A 188 -19.06 -21.58 2.00
C GLY A 188 -20.32 -22.06 1.29
N SER A 189 -21.36 -22.35 2.07
CA SER A 189 -22.66 -22.82 1.57
C SER A 189 -23.36 -21.81 0.65
N ASP A 190 -23.03 -20.53 0.75
CA ASP A 190 -23.53 -19.45 -0.11
C ASP A 190 -22.69 -19.24 -1.39
N GLY A 191 -21.71 -20.11 -1.62
CA GLY A 191 -20.77 -20.01 -2.73
C GLY A 191 -19.71 -18.92 -2.55
N ARG A 192 -19.62 -18.29 -1.37
CA ARG A 192 -18.45 -17.49 -1.01
C ARG A 192 -17.27 -18.41 -0.77
N MET A 193 -16.07 -17.89 -1.03
CA MET A 193 -14.84 -18.60 -0.77
C MET A 193 -14.15 -17.92 0.39
N GLU A 194 -13.63 -18.73 1.30
CA GLU A 194 -12.81 -18.27 2.40
C GLU A 194 -11.40 -18.83 2.19
N ILE A 195 -10.42 -17.93 2.21
CA ILE A 195 -9.00 -18.31 2.19
C ILE A 195 -8.51 -18.11 3.62
N GLU A 196 -8.15 -19.19 4.27
CA GLU A 196 -7.55 -19.17 5.59
C GLU A 196 -6.04 -19.37 5.43
N VAL A 197 -5.26 -18.44 5.99
CA VAL A 197 -3.80 -18.50 5.98
C VAL A 197 -3.33 -18.59 7.42
N ARG A 198 -2.76 -19.74 7.78
CA ARG A 198 -2.15 -19.97 9.10
C ARG A 198 -0.64 -19.93 8.95
N ALA A 199 0.02 -19.00 9.63
CA ALA A 199 1.47 -19.00 9.73
C ALA A 199 1.88 -19.82 10.94
N ASP A 200 2.83 -20.73 10.78
CA ASP A 200 3.42 -21.42 11.92
C ASP A 200 4.21 -20.39 12.72
N LEU A 201 3.69 -20.02 13.88
CA LEU A 201 4.43 -19.22 14.85
C LEU A 201 5.51 -20.14 15.41
N TYR A 202 6.72 -20.02 14.86
CA TYR A 202 7.89 -20.65 15.45
C TYR A 202 8.09 -20.04 16.85
N GLU A 203 7.64 -20.73 17.89
CA GLU A 203 8.05 -20.42 19.26
C GLU A 203 9.57 -20.56 19.30
N LYS A 204 10.29 -19.42 19.31
CA LYS A 204 11.72 -19.41 19.65
C LYS A 204 11.84 -19.91 21.09
N ARG A 205 12.00 -21.22 21.28
CA ARG A 205 12.58 -21.76 22.51
C ARG A 205 14.04 -21.36 22.52
N PHE A 206 14.33 -20.21 23.14
CA PHE A 206 15.68 -19.92 23.60
C PHE A 206 16.01 -20.99 24.65
N ARG A 207 17.00 -21.84 24.38
CA ARG A 207 17.67 -22.64 25.39
C ARG A 207 18.77 -21.80 26.01
#